data_AF-A0A972BTW5-F1
#
_entry.id   AF-A0A972BTW5-F1
#
_cell.length_a   1.000
_cell.length_b   1.000
_cell.length_c   1.000
_cell.angle_alpha   90.00
_cell.angle_beta   90.00
_cell.angle_gamma   90.00
#
_symmetry.space_group_name_H-M   'P 1'
#
loop_
_entity.id
_entity.type
_entity.pdbx_description
1 polymer ?
#
loop_
_entity_poly.entity_id
_entity_poly.type
_entity_poly.pdbx_seq_one_letter_code
_entity_poly.pdbx_strand_id
1 'polypeptide(L)' 'MKENNNSEQQLKELCIILINILNSMKKEGIIDEQQYLKHTKLKKKFIEYLDKLEMLQ' A
#
# COMPACT_ATOMS: atom_id res chain seq x y z
N MET A 1 9.17 -26.34 -0.63
CA MET A 1 8.12 -25.35 -0.33
C MET A 1 8.69 -23.96 -0.59
N LYS A 2 8.34 -23.33 -1.73
CA LYS A 2 8.76 -21.97 -2.13
C LYS A 2 7.54 -21.19 -2.65
N GLU A 3 6.43 -21.21 -1.91
CA GLU A 3 5.18 -20.52 -2.30
C GLU A 3 4.88 -19.28 -1.44
N ASN A 4 5.69 -18.97 -0.42
CA ASN A 4 5.42 -17.87 0.50
C ASN A 4 5.62 -16.46 -0.09
N ASN A 5 6.28 -16.32 -1.25
CA ASN A 5 6.54 -14.99 -1.84
C ASN A 5 5.38 -14.45 -2.69
N ASN A 6 4.36 -15.24 -2.99
CA ASN A 6 3.27 -14.79 -3.88
C ASN A 6 2.26 -13.89 -3.15
N SER A 7 1.81 -14.31 -1.96
CA SER A 7 0.78 -13.58 -1.22
C SER A 7 1.23 -12.19 -0.75
N GLU A 8 2.50 -12.05 -0.35
CA GLU A 8 3.06 -10.77 0.08
C GLU A 8 3.14 -9.77 -1.08
N GLN A 9 3.58 -10.22 -2.26
CA GLN A 9 3.65 -9.40 -3.46
C GLN A 9 2.25 -9.01 -3.96
N GLN A 10 1.30 -9.96 -3.98
CA GLN A 10 -0.10 -9.66 -4.31
C GLN A 10 -0.71 -8.64 -3.34
N LEU A 11 -0.38 -8.74 -2.05
CA LEU A 11 -0.84 -7.76 -1.06
C LEU A 11 -0.17 -6.39 -1.24
N LYS A 12 1.11 -6.35 -1.65
CA LYS A 12 1.84 -5.12 -2.01
C LYS A 12 1.15 -4.42 -3.18
N GLU A 13 0.86 -5.15 -4.25
CA GLU A 13 0.15 -4.64 -5.43
C GLU A 13 -1.24 -4.11 -5.06
N LEU A 14 -2.01 -4.86 -4.26
CA LEU A 14 -3.32 -4.41 -3.79
C LEU A 14 -3.20 -3.12 -2.95
N CYS A 15 -2.19 -3.00 -2.10
CA CYS A 15 -1.95 -1.79 -1.32
C CYS A 15 -1.66 -0.58 -2.23
N ILE A 16 -0.87 -0.76 -3.29
CA ILE A 16 -0.59 0.29 -4.28
C ILE A 16 -1.87 0.73 -4.99
N ILE A 17 -2.67 -0.23 -5.47
CA ILE A 17 -3.96 0.05 -6.13
C ILE A 17 -4.88 0.84 -5.19
N LEU A 18 -5.02 0.40 -3.94
CA LEU A 18 -5.87 1.09 -2.94
C LEU A 18 -5.37 2.51 -2.66
N ILE A 19 -4.06 2.73 -2.54
CA ILE A 19 -3.50 4.07 -2.33
C ILE A 19 -3.80 4.98 -3.53
N ASN A 20 -3.71 4.46 -4.75
CA ASN A 20 -4.03 5.23 -5.96
C ASN A 20 -5.50 5.64 -6.02
N ILE A 21 -6.42 4.73 -5.71
CA ILE A 21 -7.86 5.04 -5.62
C ILE A 21 -8.12 6.12 -4.56
N LEU A 22 -7.54 5.95 -3.35
CA LEU A 22 -7.68 6.93 -2.27
C LEU A 22 -7.10 8.31 -2.65
N ASN A 23 -6.01 8.33 -3.42
CA ASN A 23 -5.42 9.56 -3.90
C ASN A 23 -6.33 10.27 -4.92
N SER A 24 -6.98 9.53 -5.82
CA SER A 24 -7.99 10.09 -6.73
C SER A 24 -9.19 10.64 -5.96
N MET A 25 -9.73 9.88 -5.00
CA MET A 25 -10.82 10.34 -4.14
C MET A 25 -10.47 11.64 -3.39
N LYS A 26 -9.23 11.76 -2.91
CA LYS A 26 -8.74 12.99 -2.28
C LYS A 26 -8.67 14.16 -3.27
N LYS A 27 -8.14 13.92 -4.48
CA LYS A 27 -8.05 14.95 -5.54
C LYS A 27 -9.43 15.44 -5.99
N GLU A 28 -10.41 14.54 -6.00
CA GLU A 28 -11.81 14.84 -6.34
C GLU A 28 -12.59 15.47 -5.17
N GLY A 29 -11.97 15.63 -3.99
CA GLY A 29 -12.61 16.21 -2.81
C GLY A 29 -13.62 15.29 -2.12
N ILE A 30 -13.64 14.00 -2.46
CA ILE A 30 -14.52 12.99 -1.85
C ILE A 30 -14.08 12.68 -0.41
N ILE A 31 -12.77 12.68 -0.17
CA ILE A 31 -12.18 12.54 1.16
C ILE A 31 -11.19 13.66 1.45
N ASP A 32 -11.09 14.05 2.71
CA ASP A 32 -10.11 15.04 3.16
C ASP A 32 -8.71 14.43 3.40
N GLU A 33 -7.74 15.29 3.71
CA GLU A 33 -6.37 14.88 4.03
C GLU A 33 -6.30 13.90 5.21
N GLN A 34 -7.08 14.13 6.27
CA GLN A 34 -7.02 13.31 7.47
C GLN A 34 -7.55 11.89 7.21
N GLN A 35 -8.64 11.79 6.46
CA GLN A 35 -9.21 10.52 5.98
C GLN A 35 -8.21 9.79 5.07
N TYR A 36 -7.61 10.49 4.10
CA TYR A 36 -6.59 9.92 3.23
C TYR A 36 -5.40 9.37 4.03
N LEU A 37 -4.88 10.12 4.99
CA LEU A 37 -3.78 9.68 5.85
C LEU A 37 -4.19 8.47 6.70
N LYS A 38 -5.39 8.50 7.31
CA LYS A 38 -5.93 7.37 8.09
C LYS A 38 -6.01 6.08 7.26
N HIS A 39 -6.46 6.17 6.01
CA HIS A 39 -6.61 5.00 5.13
C HIS A 39 -5.30 4.51 4.50
N THR A 40 -4.31 5.39 4.28
CA THR A 40 -3.06 5.04 3.59
C THR A 40 -1.89 4.73 4.51
N LYS A 41 -1.88 5.17 5.78
CA LYS A 41 -0.75 5.04 6.70
C LYS A 41 -0.23 3.60 6.83
N LEU A 42 -1.11 2.64 7.13
CA LEU A 42 -0.69 1.24 7.31
C LEU A 42 -0.25 0.60 5.99
N LYS A 43 -0.91 0.94 4.88
CA LYS A 43 -0.59 0.41 3.54
C LYS A 43 0.81 0.85 3.08
N LYS A 44 1.13 2.14 3.27
CA LYS A 44 2.45 2.70 2.97
C LYS A 44 3.54 2.02 3.79
N LYS A 45 3.31 1.86 5.10
CA LYS A 45 4.25 1.14 5.98
C LYS A 45 4.47 -0.31 5.57
N PHE A 46 3.44 -1.00 5.10
CA PHE A 46 3.56 -2.38 4.63
C PHE A 46 4.42 -2.46 3.36
N ILE A 47 4.22 -1.57 2.39
CA ILE A 47 5.06 -1.48 1.18
C ILE A 47 6.51 -1.21 1.56
N GLU A 48 6.78 -0.22 2.43
CA GLU A 48 8.13 0.10 2.91
C GLU A 48 8.82 -1.09 3.61
N TYR A 49 8.06 -1.92 4.32
CA TYR A 49 8.57 -3.13 4.97
C TYR A 49 9.04 -4.16 3.94
N LEU A 50 8.22 -4.42 2.91
CA LEU A 50 8.56 -5.37 1.85
C LEU A 50 9.74 -4.88 0.99
N ASP A 51 9.77 -3.59 0.64
CA ASP A 51 10.87 -3.00 -0.12
C ASP A 51 12.22 -3.16 0.62
N LYS A 52 12.21 -3.00 1.95
CA LYS A 52 13.41 -3.22 2.77
C LYS A 52 13.86 -4.67 2.82
N LEU A 53 12.91 -5.61 2.86
CA LEU A 53 13.22 -7.04 2.84
C LEU A 53 13.84 -7.46 1.50
N GLU A 54 13.34 -6.94 0.38
CA GLU A 54 13.88 -7.20 -0.96
C GLU A 54 15.32 -6.69 -1.12
N MET A 55 15.69 -5.58 -0.47
CA MET A 55 17.06 -5.03 -0.50
C MET A 55 18.09 -5.81 0.34
N LEU A 56 17.64 -6.71 1.21
CA LEU A 56 18.50 -7.51 2.09
C LEU A 56 18.73 -8.94 1.58
N GLN A 57 18.10 -9.32 0.46
CA GLN A 57 18.22 -10.61 -0.22
C GLN A 57 19.17 -10.53 -1.41
#